data_AF-A0A7T0C3S9-F1
#
_entry.id   AF-A0A7T0C3S9-F1
#
_cell.length_a   1.000
_cell.length_b   1.000
_cell.length_c   1.000
_cell.angle_alpha   90.00
_cell.angle_beta   90.00
_cell.angle_gamma   90.00
#
_symmetry.space_group_name_H-M   'P 1'
#
loop_
_entity.id
_entity.type
_entity.pdbx_description
1 polymer ?
#
loop_
_entity_poly.entity_id
_entity_poly.type
_entity_poly.pdbx_seq_one_letter_code
_entity_poly.pdbx_strand_id
1 'polypeptide(L)'
;MTSTLKIFAGLMLGTLLFHQILNFMIGNIEDFETVPLPPKIPKKFIADNPLLKIDATSKDMWTLVDFATGETHQVKEPEEQLKDLKNINWDLGFQRTKIISNGGDLSTGGQVGVVNLGQVDINSVETAPDSGYLQMTRSFGKLSNDALSDWYTYRTRTHNIESHKNVYVVKTHAGEFMKFRILNYYCRNQEKDCRTTVCGRDEAACLTVEYAFQSKDTGRFPKPKPPVTVSQTAVTTP
;
A
#
# COMPACT_ATOMS: atom_id res chain seq x y z
N MET A 1 19.85 -56.36 -36.71
CA MET A 1 18.87 -55.37 -36.19
C MET A 1 19.12 -54.02 -36.86
N THR A 2 18.10 -53.46 -37.51
CA THR A 2 18.16 -52.15 -38.19
C THR A 2 18.40 -51.01 -37.19
N SER A 3 19.07 -49.94 -37.62
CA SER A 3 19.42 -48.78 -36.78
C SER A 3 18.21 -48.24 -35.99
N THR A 4 17.04 -48.22 -36.63
CA THR A 4 15.76 -47.79 -36.04
C THR A 4 15.32 -48.61 -34.84
N LEU A 5 15.52 -49.94 -34.87
CA LEU A 5 15.11 -50.82 -33.76
C LEU A 5 15.98 -50.59 -32.51
N LYS A 6 17.27 -50.26 -32.70
CA LYS A 6 18.18 -49.93 -31.59
C LYS A 6 17.81 -48.59 -30.94
N ILE A 7 17.45 -47.59 -31.74
CA ILE A 7 17.01 -46.28 -31.24
C ILE A 7 15.71 -46.42 -30.45
N PHE A 8 14.74 -47.17 -30.98
CA PHE A 8 13.47 -47.40 -30.30
C PHE A 8 13.64 -48.16 -28.98
N ALA A 9 14.48 -49.21 -28.97
CA ALA A 9 14.81 -49.94 -27.74
C ALA A 9 15.51 -49.05 -26.70
N GLY A 10 16.42 -48.17 -27.13
CA GLY A 10 17.09 -47.21 -26.25
C GLY A 10 16.12 -46.20 -25.62
N LEU A 11 15.18 -45.67 -26.41
CA LEU A 11 14.15 -44.75 -25.91
C LEU A 11 13.22 -45.44 -24.90
N MET A 12 12.75 -46.66 -25.19
CA MET A 12 11.91 -47.42 -24.27
C MET A 12 12.62 -47.73 -22.94
N LEU A 13 13.91 -48.09 -22.99
CA LEU A 13 14.70 -48.30 -21.77
C LEU A 13 14.86 -47.01 -20.98
N GLY A 14 15.11 -45.88 -21.66
CA GLY A 14 15.19 -44.56 -21.03
C GLY A 14 13.88 -44.14 -20.35
N THR A 15 12.74 -44.34 -21.02
CA THR A 15 11.41 -44.05 -20.45
C THR A 15 11.11 -44.93 -19.24
N LEU A 16 11.48 -46.21 -19.28
CA LEU A 16 11.29 -47.13 -18.17
C LEU A 16 12.14 -46.73 -16.95
N LEU A 17 13.41 -46.38 -17.17
CA LEU A 17 14.30 -45.88 -16.12
C LEU A 17 13.77 -44.57 -15.51
N PHE A 18 13.31 -43.65 -16.35
CA PHE A 18 12.72 -42.40 -15.87
C PHE A 18 11.47 -42.64 -15.02
N HIS A 19 10.57 -43.54 -15.44
CA HIS A 19 9.37 -43.88 -14.65
C HIS A 19 9.72 -44.57 -13.33
N GLN A 20 10.71 -45.45 -13.32
CA GLN A 20 11.20 -46.10 -12.10
C GLN A 20 11.74 -45.06 -11.11
N ILE A 21 12.54 -44.11 -11.60
CA ILE A 21 13.07 -43.01 -10.77
C ILE A 21 11.94 -42.12 -10.26
N LEU A 22 10.96 -41.77 -11.10
CA LEU A 22 9.83 -40.95 -10.70
C LEU A 22 9.00 -41.65 -9.60
N ASN A 23 8.71 -42.94 -9.76
CA ASN A 23 7.98 -43.72 -8.75
C ASN A 23 8.79 -43.86 -7.44
N PHE A 24 10.11 -44.05 -7.54
CA PHE A 24 10.99 -44.07 -6.38
C PHE A 24 10.99 -42.71 -5.67
N MET A 25 11.05 -41.60 -6.41
CA MET A 25 10.96 -40.27 -5.83
C MET A 25 9.58 -40.05 -5.19
N ILE A 26 8.47 -40.42 -5.83
CA ILE A 26 7.13 -40.31 -5.25
C ILE A 26 7.00 -41.10 -3.94
N GLY A 27 7.54 -42.32 -3.89
CA GLY A 27 7.51 -43.15 -2.67
C GLY A 27 8.46 -42.72 -1.56
N ASN A 28 9.44 -41.85 -1.86
CA ASN A 28 10.42 -41.31 -0.90
C ASN A 28 10.32 -39.78 -0.75
N ILE A 29 9.31 -39.15 -1.34
CA ILE A 29 8.82 -37.88 -0.84
C ILE A 29 8.25 -38.29 0.51
N GLU A 30 9.05 -38.12 1.57
CA GLU A 30 8.47 -37.94 2.89
C GLU A 30 7.32 -36.98 2.69
N ASP A 31 6.17 -37.28 3.27
CA ASP A 31 5.14 -36.30 3.53
C ASP A 31 5.79 -35.20 4.39
N PHE A 32 6.59 -34.34 3.75
CA PHE A 32 6.60 -32.92 3.97
C PHE A 32 5.20 -32.43 3.57
N GLU A 33 4.18 -33.00 4.22
CA GLU A 33 3.01 -32.27 4.65
C GLU A 33 3.58 -30.94 5.08
N THR A 34 3.30 -29.95 4.24
CA THR A 34 3.68 -28.57 4.50
C THR A 34 3.19 -28.30 5.90
N VAL A 35 4.11 -28.27 6.88
CA VAL A 35 3.77 -27.90 8.24
C VAL A 35 2.97 -26.63 8.06
N PRO A 36 1.67 -26.61 8.45
CA PRO A 36 0.83 -25.47 8.14
C PRO A 36 1.57 -24.26 8.67
N LEU A 37 1.91 -23.34 7.77
CA LEU A 37 2.65 -22.13 8.15
C LEU A 37 1.94 -21.60 9.39
N PRO A 38 2.69 -21.32 10.48
CA PRO A 38 2.09 -20.84 11.71
C PRO A 38 1.12 -19.73 11.32
N PRO A 39 -0.17 -19.84 11.70
CA PRO A 39 -1.20 -18.94 11.19
C PRO A 39 -0.72 -17.53 11.44
N LYS A 40 -0.58 -16.75 10.36
CA LYS A 40 -0.08 -15.38 10.44
C LYS A 40 -0.99 -14.63 11.41
N ILE A 41 -0.51 -14.36 12.62
CA ILE A 41 -1.27 -13.63 13.63
C ILE A 41 -1.58 -12.28 13.00
N PRO A 42 -2.86 -11.97 12.69
CA PRO A 42 -3.18 -10.70 12.09
C PRO A 42 -2.89 -9.64 13.16
N LYS A 43 -1.86 -8.81 12.94
CA LYS A 43 -1.68 -7.59 13.74
C LYS A 43 -2.99 -6.80 13.64
N LYS A 44 -3.71 -6.67 14.76
CA LYS A 44 -4.92 -5.88 14.83
C LYS A 44 -4.47 -4.42 14.83
N PHE A 45 -4.75 -3.72 13.73
CA PHE A 45 -4.47 -2.30 13.62
C PHE A 45 -5.69 -1.54 14.14
N ILE A 46 -5.49 -0.78 15.22
CA ILE A 46 -6.45 0.21 15.69
C ILE A 46 -5.91 1.55 15.21
N ALA A 47 -6.72 2.29 14.45
CA ALA A 47 -6.36 3.63 14.03
C ALA A 47 -6.71 4.59 15.18
N ASP A 48 -5.69 5.28 15.70
CA ASP A 48 -5.85 6.24 16.80
C ASP A 48 -5.90 7.69 16.29
N ASN A 49 -5.58 7.89 15.00
CA ASN A 49 -5.59 9.19 14.34
C ASN A 49 -6.79 9.32 13.38
N PRO A 50 -7.14 10.55 12.96
CA PRO A 50 -8.18 10.79 11.96
C PRO A 50 -8.01 9.94 10.70
N LEU A 51 -9.15 9.51 10.15
CA LEU A 51 -9.22 8.76 8.90
C LEU A 51 -9.79 9.64 7.79
N LEU A 52 -9.12 9.64 6.64
CA LEU A 52 -9.60 10.25 5.40
C LEU A 52 -9.92 9.15 4.39
N LYS A 53 -11.10 9.25 3.76
CA LYS A 53 -11.45 8.43 2.60
C LYS A 53 -11.19 9.22 1.33
N ILE A 54 -10.42 8.65 0.41
CA ILE A 54 -10.02 9.29 -0.84
C ILE A 54 -10.63 8.49 -1.99
N ASP A 55 -11.54 9.09 -2.74
CA ASP A 55 -12.14 8.46 -3.91
C ASP A 55 -11.27 8.69 -5.16
N ALA A 56 -10.36 7.76 -5.42
CA ALA A 56 -9.54 7.69 -6.63
C ALA A 56 -10.00 6.55 -7.57
N THR A 57 -11.30 6.22 -7.53
CA THR A 57 -11.90 5.12 -8.31
C THR A 57 -11.78 5.35 -9.81
N SER A 58 -11.83 6.60 -10.25
CA SER A 58 -11.65 6.99 -11.64
C SER A 58 -10.31 6.52 -12.21
N LYS A 59 -10.34 6.06 -13.46
CA LYS A 59 -9.12 5.74 -14.22
C LYS A 59 -8.55 6.96 -14.93
N ASP A 60 -9.38 7.97 -15.14
CA ASP A 60 -9.08 9.12 -16.00
C ASP A 60 -8.87 10.39 -15.19
N MET A 61 -9.28 10.41 -13.92
CA MET A 61 -9.16 11.56 -13.04
C MET A 61 -8.22 11.27 -11.87
N TRP A 62 -7.39 12.24 -11.55
CA TRP A 62 -6.64 12.34 -10.32
C TRP A 62 -7.44 13.07 -9.27
N THR A 63 -7.43 12.53 -8.06
CA THR A 63 -7.98 13.15 -6.87
C THR A 63 -6.86 13.79 -6.08
N LEU A 64 -6.75 15.11 -6.18
CA LEU A 64 -5.82 15.92 -5.38
C LEU A 64 -6.43 16.14 -4.01
N VAL A 65 -5.60 16.08 -2.97
CA VAL A 65 -6.02 16.18 -1.57
C VAL A 65 -5.17 17.24 -0.87
N ASP A 66 -5.83 18.21 -0.25
CA ASP A 66 -5.24 19.06 0.78
C ASP A 66 -5.55 18.43 2.15
N PHE A 67 -4.53 17.92 2.84
CA PHE A 67 -4.75 17.21 4.10
C PHE A 67 -5.08 18.13 5.27
N ALA A 68 -4.71 19.42 5.18
CA ALA A 68 -4.98 20.37 6.24
C ALA A 68 -6.48 20.66 6.35
N THR A 69 -7.16 20.78 5.21
CA THR A 69 -8.60 21.05 5.10
C THR A 69 -9.43 19.78 4.90
N GLY A 70 -8.83 18.73 4.35
CA GLY A 70 -9.54 17.53 3.87
C GLY A 70 -10.25 17.74 2.53
N GLU A 71 -10.05 18.89 1.88
CA GLU A 71 -10.65 19.19 0.58
C GLU A 71 -10.00 18.37 -0.53
N THR A 72 -10.81 18.04 -1.55
CA THR A 72 -10.36 17.28 -2.71
C THR A 72 -10.72 17.98 -4.02
N HIS A 73 -9.80 17.93 -4.99
CA HIS A 73 -10.02 18.46 -6.34
C HIS A 73 -9.75 17.39 -7.39
N GLN A 74 -10.63 17.26 -8.39
CA GLN A 74 -10.47 16.29 -9.47
C GLN A 74 -9.85 16.96 -10.70
N VAL A 75 -8.77 16.40 -11.23
CA VAL A 75 -8.06 16.89 -12.42
C VAL A 75 -7.78 15.73 -13.37
N LYS A 76 -7.86 15.93 -14.68
CA LYS A 76 -7.68 14.82 -15.63
C LYS A 76 -6.20 14.52 -15.85
N GLU A 77 -5.45 15.53 -16.25
CA GLU A 77 -4.03 15.41 -16.55
C GLU A 77 -3.26 16.52 -15.82
N PRO A 78 -2.67 16.24 -14.64
CA PRO A 78 -1.97 17.24 -13.85
C PRO A 78 -0.87 17.99 -14.63
N GLU A 79 -0.15 17.29 -15.50
CA GLU A 79 0.94 17.85 -16.30
C GLU A 79 0.47 18.89 -17.34
N GLU A 80 -0.78 18.80 -17.79
CA GLU A 80 -1.35 19.73 -18.78
C GLU A 80 -2.06 20.92 -18.13
N GLN A 81 -2.41 20.81 -16.84
CA GLN A 81 -3.24 21.77 -16.10
C GLN A 81 -2.44 22.59 -15.08
N LEU A 82 -1.12 22.76 -15.28
CA LEU A 82 -0.20 23.40 -14.33
C LEU A 82 -0.62 24.80 -13.86
N LYS A 83 -1.28 25.60 -14.72
CA LYS A 83 -1.73 26.94 -14.36
C LYS A 83 -2.83 26.88 -13.29
N ASP A 84 -3.76 25.96 -13.43
CA ASP A 84 -4.86 25.77 -12.48
C ASP A 84 -4.31 25.18 -11.17
N LEU A 85 -3.41 24.20 -11.30
CA LEU A 85 -2.78 23.54 -10.15
C LEU A 85 -1.91 24.45 -9.27
N LYS A 86 -1.41 25.55 -9.83
CA LYS A 86 -0.68 26.60 -9.08
C LYS A 86 -1.59 27.46 -8.20
N ASN A 87 -2.88 27.50 -8.51
CA ASN A 87 -3.86 28.36 -7.84
C ASN A 87 -4.72 27.61 -6.82
N ILE A 88 -4.50 26.30 -6.66
CA ILE A 88 -5.19 25.48 -5.67
C ILE A 88 -4.19 24.88 -4.69
N ASN A 89 -4.64 24.73 -3.44
CA ASN A 89 -3.88 24.08 -2.40
C ASN A 89 -4.10 22.57 -2.48
N TRP A 90 -3.03 21.80 -2.50
CA TRP A 90 -3.06 20.35 -2.45
C TRP A 90 -1.68 19.80 -2.09
N ASP A 91 -1.64 18.63 -1.46
CA ASP A 91 -0.41 17.97 -1.04
C ASP A 91 -0.08 16.77 -1.92
N LEU A 92 -1.02 15.83 -2.01
CA LEU A 92 -0.87 14.57 -2.73
C LEU A 92 -2.04 14.35 -3.68
N GLY A 93 -1.76 13.77 -4.84
CA GLY A 93 -2.76 13.36 -5.83
C GLY A 93 -2.81 11.84 -5.97
N PHE A 94 -4.00 11.29 -6.12
CA PHE A 94 -4.24 9.84 -6.20
C PHE A 94 -4.99 9.50 -7.49
N GLN A 95 -4.48 8.53 -8.25
CA GLN A 95 -5.18 7.93 -9.38
C GLN A 95 -4.93 6.43 -9.35
N ARG A 96 -5.97 5.65 -9.02
CA ARG A 96 -5.83 4.21 -8.84
C ARG A 96 -4.71 3.92 -7.83
N THR A 97 -3.67 3.21 -8.23
CA THR A 97 -2.51 2.91 -7.36
C THR A 97 -1.38 3.93 -7.46
N LYS A 98 -1.49 4.91 -8.36
CA LYS A 98 -0.48 5.95 -8.53
C LYS A 98 -0.70 7.06 -7.52
N ILE A 99 0.39 7.61 -7.01
CA ILE A 99 0.39 8.74 -6.10
C ILE A 99 1.39 9.77 -6.62
N ILE A 100 0.97 11.03 -6.66
CA ILE A 100 1.82 12.18 -6.99
C ILE A 100 1.90 13.14 -5.80
N SER A 101 2.98 13.90 -5.72
CA SER A 101 3.19 14.96 -4.72
C SER A 101 3.28 16.32 -5.43
N ASN A 102 2.74 17.37 -4.81
CA ASN A 102 2.74 18.73 -5.36
C ASN A 102 4.15 19.35 -5.37
N GLY A 103 4.73 19.56 -6.55
CA GLY A 103 6.03 20.21 -6.71
C GLY A 103 7.03 19.37 -7.50
N GLY A 104 8.32 19.65 -7.28
CA GLY A 104 9.41 18.98 -7.99
C GLY A 104 9.27 19.10 -9.52
N ASP A 105 9.57 18.00 -10.23
CA ASP A 105 9.51 17.97 -11.70
C ASP A 105 8.10 18.03 -12.28
N LEU A 106 7.05 17.92 -11.46
CA LEU A 106 5.67 18.23 -11.88
C LEU A 106 5.46 19.75 -12.04
N SER A 107 6.36 20.59 -11.50
CA SER A 107 6.41 22.03 -11.79
C SER A 107 5.14 22.84 -11.43
N THR A 108 4.38 22.36 -10.45
CA THR A 108 3.15 22.99 -9.94
C THR A 108 3.43 24.12 -8.94
N GLY A 109 4.69 24.42 -8.64
CA GLY A 109 5.09 25.47 -7.70
C GLY A 109 5.09 25.06 -6.22
N GLY A 110 4.46 23.92 -5.88
CA GLY A 110 4.60 23.30 -4.57
C GLY A 110 6.02 22.80 -4.28
N GLN A 111 6.30 22.50 -3.02
CA GLN A 111 7.57 21.94 -2.56
C GLN A 111 7.35 20.70 -1.69
N VAL A 112 6.26 19.96 -1.92
CA VAL A 112 5.89 18.80 -1.12
C VAL A 112 6.99 17.75 -1.22
N GLY A 113 7.47 17.33 -0.06
CA GLY A 113 8.48 16.29 0.08
C GLY A 113 7.96 15.15 0.93
N VAL A 114 8.40 13.93 0.65
CA VAL A 114 7.92 12.72 1.32
C VAL A 114 9.10 11.85 1.76
N VAL A 115 9.04 11.38 3.00
CA VAL A 115 9.92 10.33 3.54
C VAL A 115 9.09 9.07 3.77
N ASN A 116 9.59 7.92 3.33
CA ASN A 116 9.02 6.62 3.66
C ASN A 116 9.82 6.01 4.82
N LEU A 117 9.17 5.82 5.98
CA LEU A 117 9.77 5.20 7.17
C LEU A 117 9.59 3.67 7.21
N GLY A 118 8.90 3.10 6.22
CA GLY A 118 8.60 1.68 6.13
C GLY A 118 7.53 1.23 7.13
N GLN A 119 7.49 -0.08 7.41
CA GLN A 119 6.50 -0.72 8.28
C GLN A 119 6.81 -0.54 9.77
N VAL A 120 6.79 0.70 10.25
CA VAL A 120 6.93 1.05 11.67
C VAL A 120 5.56 1.28 12.31
N ASP A 121 5.52 1.27 13.65
CA ASP A 121 4.34 1.74 14.36
C ASP A 121 4.19 3.25 14.17
N ILE A 122 3.07 3.71 13.58
CA ILE A 122 2.81 5.14 13.37
C ILE A 122 2.84 5.94 14.67
N ASN A 123 2.52 5.28 15.79
CA ASN A 123 2.47 5.89 17.11
C ASN A 123 3.87 6.09 17.71
N SER A 124 4.87 5.34 17.22
CA SER A 124 6.28 5.54 17.58
C SER A 124 6.93 6.75 16.88
N VAL A 125 6.29 7.28 15.83
CA VAL A 125 6.76 8.47 15.12
C VAL A 125 6.29 9.72 15.85
N GLU A 126 7.17 10.26 16.71
CA GLU A 126 6.87 11.41 17.57
C GLU A 126 7.22 12.76 16.94
N THR A 127 8.21 12.81 16.04
CA THR A 127 8.66 14.03 15.36
C THR A 127 8.91 13.76 13.89
N ALA A 128 8.80 14.80 13.06
CA ALA A 128 9.21 14.73 11.67
C ALA A 128 10.73 14.57 11.54
N PRO A 129 11.25 13.76 10.60
CA PRO A 129 12.68 13.73 10.28
C PRO A 129 13.19 15.09 9.80
N ASP A 130 14.46 15.41 10.04
CA ASP A 130 15.04 16.68 9.59
C ASP A 130 15.41 16.67 8.09
N SER A 131 15.53 15.50 7.48
CA SER A 131 16.03 15.33 6.10
C SER A 131 15.47 14.05 5.44
N GLY A 132 15.82 13.84 4.17
CA GLY A 132 15.43 12.66 3.38
C GLY A 132 14.14 12.82 2.57
N TYR A 133 13.56 14.01 2.54
CA TYR A 133 12.32 14.30 1.82
C TYR A 133 12.52 14.23 0.30
N LEU A 134 11.89 13.26 -0.34
CA LEU A 134 11.88 13.10 -1.78
C LEU A 134 10.71 13.87 -2.39
N GLN A 135 11.02 14.71 -3.37
CA GLN A 135 10.01 15.39 -4.19
C GLN A 135 9.65 14.54 -5.41
N MET A 136 8.70 15.03 -6.21
CA MET A 136 8.41 14.45 -7.50
C MET A 136 9.62 14.59 -8.43
N THR A 137 10.00 13.49 -9.08
CA THR A 137 11.12 13.46 -10.03
C THR A 137 10.69 12.86 -11.36
N ARG A 138 11.36 13.23 -12.44
CA ARG A 138 11.17 12.65 -13.77
C ARG A 138 12.34 11.75 -14.12
N SER A 139 12.02 10.48 -14.36
CA SER A 139 12.98 9.50 -14.85
C SER A 139 12.43 8.81 -16.10
N PHE A 140 13.21 8.80 -17.18
CA PHE A 140 12.81 8.25 -18.48
C PHE A 140 11.43 8.73 -18.96
N GLY A 141 11.15 10.03 -18.78
CA GLY A 141 9.88 10.65 -19.18
C GLY A 141 8.71 10.43 -18.22
N LYS A 142 8.84 9.54 -17.23
CA LYS A 142 7.79 9.23 -16.25
C LYS A 142 8.00 10.02 -14.96
N LEU A 143 6.93 10.64 -14.46
CA LEU A 143 6.91 11.24 -13.13
C LEU A 143 6.68 10.18 -12.05
N SER A 144 7.51 10.20 -11.01
CA SER A 144 7.32 9.42 -9.79
C SER A 144 7.89 10.13 -8.56
N ASN A 145 7.25 9.89 -7.42
CA ASN A 145 7.86 10.11 -6.13
C ASN A 145 8.29 8.74 -5.60
N ASP A 146 9.60 8.49 -5.54
CA ASP A 146 10.13 7.17 -5.23
C ASP A 146 9.74 6.68 -3.82
N ALA A 147 9.58 7.60 -2.86
CA ALA A 147 9.10 7.27 -1.52
C ALA A 147 7.72 6.60 -1.56
N LEU A 148 6.86 6.99 -2.52
CA LEU A 148 5.47 6.55 -2.65
C LEU A 148 5.27 5.41 -3.65
N SER A 149 6.33 4.98 -4.34
CA SER A 149 6.22 4.04 -5.46
C SER A 149 5.87 2.61 -5.03
N ASP A 150 6.33 2.18 -3.86
CA ASP A 150 6.17 0.82 -3.31
C ASP A 150 5.29 0.81 -2.06
N TRP A 151 4.08 1.36 -2.16
CA TRP A 151 3.14 1.41 -1.02
C TRP A 151 2.27 0.15 -0.88
N TYR A 152 2.28 -0.74 -1.88
CA TYR A 152 1.38 -1.88 -1.96
C TYR A 152 2.00 -3.13 -2.59
N THR A 153 1.41 -4.28 -2.29
CA THR A 153 1.63 -5.54 -3.01
C THR A 153 0.38 -5.92 -3.79
N TYR A 154 0.59 -6.38 -5.03
CA TYR A 154 -0.45 -7.05 -5.81
C TYR A 154 -0.55 -8.52 -5.41
N ARG A 155 -1.68 -8.95 -4.85
CA ARG A 155 -1.93 -10.35 -4.50
C ARG A 155 -2.38 -11.12 -5.74
N THR A 156 -1.48 -11.89 -6.34
CA THR A 156 -1.76 -12.63 -7.59
C THR A 156 -2.90 -13.64 -7.47
N ARG A 157 -3.11 -14.26 -6.31
CA ARG A 157 -4.21 -15.23 -6.08
C ARG A 157 -5.60 -14.61 -6.14
N THR A 158 -5.76 -13.41 -5.58
CA THR A 158 -7.07 -12.72 -5.48
C THR A 158 -7.18 -11.53 -6.43
N HIS A 159 -6.09 -11.19 -7.12
CA HIS A 159 -5.93 -9.97 -7.92
C HIS A 159 -6.22 -8.68 -7.15
N ASN A 160 -6.08 -8.71 -5.82
CA ASN A 160 -6.33 -7.55 -4.96
C ASN A 160 -5.06 -6.75 -4.66
N ILE A 161 -5.23 -5.48 -4.35
CA ILE A 161 -4.18 -4.59 -3.87
C ILE A 161 -4.15 -4.60 -2.34
N GLU A 162 -3.01 -4.92 -1.75
CA GLU A 162 -2.81 -4.87 -0.31
C GLU A 162 -1.79 -3.80 0.06
N SER A 163 -2.16 -2.88 0.93
CA SER A 163 -1.24 -1.87 1.46
C SER A 163 -0.14 -2.52 2.30
N HIS A 164 1.09 -2.06 2.13
CA HIS A 164 2.19 -2.38 3.04
C HIS A 164 2.01 -1.76 4.42
N LYS A 165 1.16 -0.74 4.56
CA LYS A 165 1.00 0.07 5.77
C LYS A 165 2.31 0.72 6.20
N ASN A 166 3.13 1.09 5.21
CA ASN A 166 4.28 1.95 5.43
C ASN A 166 3.81 3.27 6.05
N VAL A 167 4.59 3.78 6.99
CA VAL A 167 4.39 5.10 7.57
C VAL A 167 5.24 6.08 6.78
N TYR A 168 4.60 7.17 6.39
CA TYR A 168 5.23 8.25 5.64
C TYR A 168 5.21 9.52 6.47
N VAL A 169 6.20 10.38 6.27
CA VAL A 169 6.16 11.77 6.73
C VAL A 169 6.22 12.68 5.53
N VAL A 170 5.29 13.62 5.46
CA VAL A 170 5.12 14.57 4.37
C VAL A 170 5.34 15.97 4.90
N LYS A 171 6.19 16.73 4.21
CA LYS A 171 6.23 18.18 4.32
C LYS A 171 5.20 18.73 3.34
N THR A 172 4.10 19.27 3.82
CA THR A 172 2.93 19.70 3.04
C THR A 172 3.24 20.96 2.21
N HIS A 173 2.31 21.33 1.32
CA HIS A 173 2.46 22.54 0.50
C HIS A 173 2.55 23.81 1.37
N ALA A 174 1.90 23.80 2.54
CA ALA A 174 1.93 24.87 3.53
C ALA A 174 3.19 24.87 4.41
N GLY A 175 4.10 23.90 4.22
CA GLY A 175 5.33 23.76 4.99
C GLY A 175 5.15 23.10 6.36
N GLU A 176 3.97 22.53 6.63
CA GLU A 176 3.68 21.76 7.84
C GLU A 176 4.14 20.31 7.67
N PHE A 177 4.28 19.57 8.76
CA PHE A 177 4.58 18.15 8.71
C PHE A 177 3.37 17.33 9.09
N MET A 178 3.07 16.31 8.29
CA MET A 178 2.09 15.29 8.62
C MET A 178 2.73 13.91 8.52
N LYS A 179 2.30 12.98 9.37
CA LYS A 179 2.52 11.55 9.16
C LYS A 179 1.27 10.93 8.58
N PHE A 180 1.41 9.98 7.67
CA PHE A 180 0.26 9.22 7.17
C PHE A 180 0.62 7.77 6.86
N ARG A 181 -0.40 6.91 6.82
CA ARG A 181 -0.31 5.55 6.28
C ARG A 181 -1.57 5.21 5.51
N ILE A 182 -1.41 4.49 4.42
CA ILE A 182 -2.55 3.94 3.67
C ILE A 182 -2.96 2.65 4.36
N LEU A 183 -4.18 2.58 4.87
CA LEU A 183 -4.70 1.39 5.55
C LEU A 183 -5.29 0.39 4.57
N ASN A 184 -6.06 0.89 3.60
CA ASN A 184 -6.88 0.06 2.72
C ASN A 184 -7.07 0.73 1.35
N TYR A 185 -7.13 -0.07 0.29
CA TYR A 185 -7.41 0.36 -1.10
C TYR A 185 -8.89 0.23 -1.50
N TYR A 186 -9.69 -0.42 -0.65
CA TYR A 186 -11.11 -0.73 -0.87
C TYR A 186 -11.94 -0.20 0.31
N CYS A 187 -12.11 1.11 0.45
CA CYS A 187 -12.68 1.77 1.64
C CYS A 187 -14.11 1.32 2.01
N ARG A 188 -14.82 0.66 1.09
CA ARG A 188 -16.17 0.10 1.29
C ARG A 188 -16.14 -1.30 1.93
N ASN A 189 -15.00 -1.97 1.90
CA ASN A 189 -14.78 -3.30 2.46
C ASN A 189 -13.81 -3.24 3.64
N GLN A 190 -13.93 -4.18 4.58
CA GLN A 190 -12.85 -4.35 5.55
C GLN A 190 -11.67 -5.02 4.85
N GLU A 191 -10.45 -4.61 5.18
CA GLU A 191 -9.23 -5.18 4.58
C GLU A 191 -9.18 -6.71 4.69
N LYS A 192 -9.69 -7.27 5.81
CA LYS A 192 -9.75 -8.71 6.04
C LYS A 192 -10.59 -9.44 4.97
N ASP A 193 -11.64 -8.79 4.48
CA ASP A 193 -12.56 -9.36 3.49
C ASP A 193 -11.86 -9.44 2.12
N CYS A 194 -11.02 -8.45 1.79
CA CYS A 194 -10.21 -8.42 0.57
C CYS A 194 -8.93 -9.27 0.64
N ARG A 195 -8.64 -9.96 1.74
CA ARG A 195 -7.46 -10.84 1.82
C ARG A 195 -7.74 -12.23 1.27
N THR A 196 -8.93 -12.77 1.54
CA THR A 196 -9.31 -14.15 1.21
C THR A 196 -10.22 -14.23 0.00
N THR A 197 -10.91 -13.13 -0.33
CA THR A 197 -11.90 -13.07 -1.41
C THR A 197 -11.55 -11.92 -2.36
N VAL A 198 -11.89 -12.06 -3.64
CA VAL A 198 -11.74 -11.00 -4.64
C VAL A 198 -12.63 -9.81 -4.25
N CYS A 199 -12.07 -8.61 -4.20
CA CYS A 199 -12.84 -7.38 -4.02
C CYS A 199 -13.17 -6.76 -5.37
N GLY A 200 -14.37 -6.18 -5.50
CA GLY A 200 -14.90 -5.65 -6.76
C GLY A 200 -13.98 -4.61 -7.39
N ARG A 201 -13.85 -4.64 -8.72
CA ARG A 201 -13.04 -3.67 -9.46
C ARG A 201 -13.64 -2.26 -9.45
N ASP A 202 -14.95 -2.19 -9.31
CA ASP A 202 -15.77 -0.98 -9.16
C ASP A 202 -15.58 -0.31 -7.79
N GLU A 203 -15.16 -1.07 -6.78
CA GLU A 203 -14.87 -0.56 -5.43
C GLU A 203 -13.39 -0.25 -5.19
N ALA A 204 -12.55 -0.66 -6.13
CA ALA A 204 -11.10 -0.46 -6.08
C ALA A 204 -10.74 1.02 -6.21
N ALA A 205 -9.68 1.42 -5.52
CA ALA A 205 -9.17 2.79 -5.45
C ALA A 205 -10.07 3.78 -4.73
N CYS A 206 -10.93 3.31 -3.83
CA CYS A 206 -11.34 4.14 -2.71
C CYS A 206 -10.38 3.88 -1.54
N LEU A 207 -9.47 4.79 -1.27
CA LEU A 207 -8.45 4.59 -0.24
C LEU A 207 -8.97 4.99 1.14
N THR A 208 -8.52 4.31 2.19
CA THR A 208 -8.63 4.76 3.58
C THR A 208 -7.23 5.09 4.06
N VAL A 209 -7.03 6.35 4.44
CA VAL A 209 -5.75 6.89 4.92
C VAL A 209 -5.91 7.31 6.37
N GLU A 210 -4.95 6.93 7.20
CA GLU A 210 -4.81 7.48 8.55
C GLU A 210 -3.70 8.53 8.53
N TYR A 211 -3.94 9.68 9.14
CA TYR A 211 -2.98 10.78 9.14
C TYR A 211 -3.05 11.63 10.40
N ALA A 212 -1.95 12.32 10.71
CA ALA A 212 -1.88 13.28 11.80
C ALA A 212 -0.85 14.37 11.52
N PHE A 213 -1.18 15.61 11.86
CA PHE A 213 -0.26 16.75 11.77
C PHE A 213 0.63 16.87 13.00
N GLN A 214 1.85 17.34 12.79
CA GLN A 214 2.75 17.75 13.86
C GLN A 214 2.23 19.07 14.45
N SER A 215 2.13 19.14 15.77
CA SER A 215 1.74 20.38 16.46
C SER A 215 2.83 21.44 16.27
N LYS A 216 2.43 22.66 15.86
CA LYS A 216 3.33 23.80 15.73
C LYS A 216 3.93 24.24 17.07
N ASP A 217 3.15 24.13 18.15
CA ASP A 217 3.56 24.58 19.48
C ASP A 217 4.59 23.64 20.11
N THR A 218 4.40 22.33 19.94
CA THR A 218 5.24 21.32 20.59
C THR A 218 6.31 20.73 19.69
N GLY A 219 6.16 20.88 18.36
CA GLY A 219 7.00 20.20 17.39
C GLY A 219 6.83 18.68 17.41
N ARG A 220 5.69 18.17 17.90
CA ARG A 220 5.45 16.72 18.05
C ARG A 220 4.14 16.28 17.42
N PHE A 221 4.13 15.07 16.89
CA PHE A 221 2.90 14.39 16.47
C PHE A 221 2.04 14.02 17.68
N PRO A 222 0.71 13.96 17.53
CA PRO A 222 -0.18 13.57 18.60
C PRO A 222 0.13 12.14 19.06
N LYS A 223 0.06 11.95 20.38
CA LYS A 223 0.12 10.61 20.99
C LYS A 223 -1.21 9.89 20.80
N PRO A 224 -1.21 8.55 20.77
CA PRO A 224 -2.44 7.77 20.73
C PRO A 224 -3.33 8.13 21.91
N LYS A 225 -4.62 8.27 21.68
CA LYS A 225 -5.56 8.35 22.79
C LYS A 225 -5.53 6.97 23.50
N PRO A 226 -5.41 6.91 24.83
CA PRO A 226 -5.45 5.62 25.53
C PRO A 226 -6.74 4.88 25.15
N PRO A 227 -6.69 3.54 24.96
CA PRO A 227 -7.90 2.78 24.72
C PRO A 227 -8.86 3.01 25.89
N VAL A 228 -10.05 3.53 25.59
CA VAL A 228 -11.11 3.70 26.58
C VAL A 228 -11.43 2.31 27.11
N THR A 229 -10.97 2.00 28.32
CA THR A 229 -11.38 0.78 29.03
C THR A 229 -12.82 0.99 29.43
N VAL A 230 -13.75 0.54 28.58
CA VAL A 230 -15.14 0.39 28.98
C VAL A 230 -15.16 -0.75 29.99
N SER A 231 -15.09 -0.40 31.27
CA SER A 231 -15.39 -1.34 32.34
C SER A 231 -16.86 -1.71 32.18
N GLN A 232 -17.11 -2.88 31.58
CA GLN A 232 -18.43 -3.49 31.65
C GLN A 232 -18.67 -3.83 33.12
N THR A 233 -19.34 -2.94 33.85
CA THR A 233 -19.98 -3.30 35.11
C THR A 233 -20.96 -4.41 34.78
N ALA A 234 -20.63 -5.63 35.22
CA ALA A 234 -21.55 -6.74 35.22
C ALA A 234 -22.81 -6.30 35.98
N VAL A 235 -23.92 -6.16 35.26
CA VAL A 235 -25.23 -5.99 35.87
C VAL A 235 -25.61 -7.37 36.39
N THR A 236 -25.33 -7.60 37.67
CA THR A 236 -26.06 -8.61 38.44
C THR A 236 -27.50 -8.13 38.61
N THR A 237 -28.38 -8.79 37.87
CA THR A 237 -29.73 -9.29 38.19
C THR A 237 -30.52 -8.71 39.38
N PRO A 238 -31.85 -8.81 39.29
CA PRO A 238 -32.51 -9.86 40.08
C PRO A 238 -32.93 -11.08 39.25
#